data_AF-A0ABC8K396-F1
#
_entry.id   AF-A0ABC8K396-F1
#
_cell.length_a   1.000
_cell.length_b   1.000
_cell.length_c   1.000
_cell.angle_alpha   90.00
_cell.angle_beta   90.00
_cell.angle_gamma   90.00
#
_symmetry.space_group_name_H-M   'P 1'
#
loop_
_entity.id
_entity.type
_entity.pdbx_description
1 polymer ?
#
loop_
_entity_poly.entity_id
_entity_poly.type
_entity_poly.pdbx_seq_one_letter_code
_entity_poly.pdbx_strand_id
1 'polypeptide(L)'
;MENTELIFIPTPTVGHLVSFLEFATRLIDQDDRIRVTIILMKLQGQSHLDTYVNSIASSQPFVRFIDVPELVEKPALGSTQSVEAFV
;
A
#
# COMPACT_ATOMS: atom_id res chain seq x y z
N MET A 1 -4.06 27.35 6.79
CA MET A 1 -3.97 26.31 5.73
C MET A 1 -4.24 24.96 6.38
N GLU A 2 -4.95 24.08 5.70
CA GLU A 2 -5.54 22.87 6.28
C GLU A 2 -4.63 21.64 6.13
N ASN A 3 -4.82 20.64 7.00
CA ASN A 3 -4.13 19.35 6.87
C ASN A 3 -4.65 18.60 5.65
N THR A 4 -3.77 17.89 4.95
CA THR A 4 -4.12 17.09 3.77
C THR A 4 -3.84 15.62 4.04
N GLU A 5 -4.78 14.74 3.72
CA GLU A 5 -4.59 13.28 3.81
C GLU A 5 -4.40 12.68 2.41
N LEU A 6 -3.36 11.86 2.26
CA LEU A 6 -3.07 11.10 1.05
C LEU A 6 -3.25 9.62 1.33
N ILE A 7 -4.08 8.97 0.50
CA ILE A 7 -4.33 7.53 0.58
C ILE A 7 -3.65 6.84 -0.59
N PHE A 8 -2.72 5.94 -0.30
CA PHE A 8 -2.03 5.12 -1.29
C PHE A 8 -2.61 3.71 -1.35
N ILE A 9 -2.75 3.19 -2.57
CA ILE A 9 -3.21 1.81 -2.82
C ILE A 9 -2.10 1.11 -3.64
N PRO A 10 -1.02 0.65 -2.98
CA PRO A 10 0.09 0.00 -3.65
C PRO A 10 -0.28 -1.41 -4.12
N THR A 11 0.37 -1.89 -5.17
CA THR A 11 0.36 -3.32 -5.53
C THR A 11 0.88 -4.15 -4.34
N PRO A 12 0.28 -5.30 -3.98
CA PRO A 12 0.60 -6.01 -2.75
C PRO A 12 1.87 -6.86 -2.89
N THR A 13 3.01 -6.19 -2.98
CA THR A 13 4.34 -6.78 -3.00
C THR A 13 5.31 -5.90 -2.21
N VAL A 14 6.30 -6.52 -1.57
CA VAL A 14 7.26 -5.83 -0.68
C VAL A 14 7.98 -4.69 -1.40
N GLY A 15 8.44 -4.94 -2.63
CA GLY A 15 9.22 -3.95 -3.39
C GLY A 15 8.42 -2.66 -3.65
N HIS A 16 7.14 -2.78 -3.99
CA HIS A 16 6.28 -1.61 -4.17
C HIS A 16 6.06 -0.87 -2.84
N LEU A 17 5.85 -1.61 -1.74
CA LEU A 17 5.63 -0.99 -0.44
C LEU A 17 6.83 -0.16 0.03
N VAL A 18 8.06 -0.67 -0.15
CA VAL A 18 9.30 0.06 0.18
C VAL A 18 9.36 1.40 -0.57
N SER A 19 9.12 1.38 -1.89
CA SER A 19 9.17 2.60 -2.71
C SER A 19 8.10 3.62 -2.30
N PHE A 20 6.90 3.17 -1.93
CA PHE A 20 5.85 4.06 -1.42
C PHE A 20 6.21 4.69 -0.08
N LEU A 21 6.86 3.94 0.81
CA LEU A 21 7.31 4.48 2.09
C LEU A 21 8.40 5.54 1.91
N GLU A 22 9.39 5.29 1.04
CA GLU A 22 10.41 6.30 0.72
C GLU A 22 9.78 7.57 0.13
N PHE A 23 8.78 7.42 -0.73
CA PHE A 23 8.05 8.55 -1.29
C PHE A 23 7.25 9.31 -0.22
N ALA A 24 6.55 8.59 0.67
CA ALA A 24 5.79 9.17 1.77
C ALA A 24 6.68 9.98 2.72
N THR A 25 7.86 9.44 3.07
CA THR A 25 8.85 10.16 3.89
C THR A 25 9.21 11.49 3.25
N ARG A 26 9.56 11.49 1.95
CA ARG A 26 9.94 12.72 1.23
C ARG A 26 8.81 13.75 1.16
N LEU A 27 7.55 13.31 1.07
CA LEU A 27 6.40 14.21 1.07
C LEU A 27 6.26 14.94 2.41
N ILE A 28 6.43 14.22 3.51
CA ILE A 28 6.28 14.77 4.86
C ILE A 28 7.47 15.65 5.24
N ASP A 29 8.67 15.30 4.79
CA ASP A 29 9.85 16.16 4.93
C ASP A 29 9.66 17.51 4.20
N GLN A 30 8.83 17.54 3.15
CA GLN A 30 8.51 18.74 2.39
C GLN A 30 7.35 19.56 3.00
N ASP A 31 6.34 18.89 3.57
CA ASP A 31 5.17 19.52 4.18
C ASP A 31 4.61 18.62 5.31
N ASP A 32 4.81 19.07 6.54
CA ASP A 32 4.44 18.36 7.78
C ASP A 32 2.92 18.24 8.01
N ARG A 33 2.13 18.93 7.19
CA ARG A 33 0.65 18.87 7.22
C ARG A 33 0.12 17.70 6.39
N ILE A 34 0.97 17.05 5.60
CA ILE A 34 0.62 15.85 4.84
C ILE A 34 0.55 14.67 5.81
N ARG A 35 -0.57 13.96 5.78
CA ARG A 35 -0.76 12.68 6.49
C ARG A 35 -0.89 11.57 5.47
N VAL A 36 -0.22 10.45 5.72
CA VAL A 36 -0.17 9.34 4.77
C VAL A 36 -0.88 8.13 5.34
N THR A 37 -1.82 7.61 4.55
CA THR A 37 -2.50 6.35 4.80
C THR A 37 -2.19 5.38 3.67
N ILE A 38 -1.77 4.15 4.00
CA ILE A 38 -1.50 3.08 3.03
C ILE A 38 -2.54 1.97 3.21
N ILE A 39 -3.25 1.67 2.14
CA ILE A 39 -4.17 0.53 2.06
C ILE A 39 -3.35 -0.73 1.81
N LEU A 40 -3.30 -1.61 2.82
CA LEU A 40 -2.59 -2.87 2.73
C LEU A 40 -3.51 -3.94 2.15
N MET A 41 -3.28 -4.25 0.87
CA MET A 41 -3.85 -5.42 0.22
C MET A 41 -2.94 -6.63 0.48
N LYS A 42 -3.52 -7.83 0.54
CA LYS A 42 -2.77 -9.09 0.69
C LYS A 42 -3.15 -10.04 -0.43
N LEU A 43 -2.15 -10.68 -1.05
CA LEU A 43 -2.42 -11.89 -1.82
C LEU A 43 -2.44 -13.09 -0.87
N GLN A 44 -3.25 -14.08 -1.22
CA GLN A 44 -3.31 -15.38 -0.55
C GLN A 44 -1.90 -15.93 -0.29
N GLY A 45 -1.57 -16.19 0.97
CA GLY A 45 -0.27 -16.75 1.38
C GLY A 45 0.84 -15.74 1.67
N GLN A 46 0.58 -14.42 1.66
CA GLN A 46 1.60 -13.39 1.95
C GLN A 46 1.75 -13.06 3.44
N SER A 47 2.04 -14.06 4.29
CA SER A 47 2.28 -13.85 5.72
C SER A 47 3.49 -12.95 6.04
N HIS A 48 4.46 -12.87 5.12
CA HIS A 48 5.66 -12.03 5.29
C HIS A 48 5.38 -10.53 5.24
N LEU A 49 4.29 -10.09 4.59
CA LEU A 49 3.94 -8.66 4.53
C LEU A 49 3.58 -8.11 5.91
N ASP A 50 2.90 -8.90 6.73
CA ASP A 50 2.44 -8.47 8.05
C ASP A 50 3.61 -8.16 8.99
N THR A 51 4.61 -9.03 9.02
CA THR A 51 5.84 -8.79 9.82
C THR A 51 6.56 -7.53 9.36
N TYR A 52 6.66 -7.31 8.04
CA TYR A 52 7.30 -6.12 7.50
C TYR A 52 6.52 -4.85 7.86
N VAL A 53 5.20 -4.85 7.64
CA VAL A 53 4.33 -3.70 7.96
C VAL A 53 4.36 -3.38 9.44
N ASN A 54 4.32 -4.37 10.33
CA ASN A 54 4.39 -4.15 11.78
C ASN A 54 5.73 -3.51 12.19
N SER A 55 6.84 -3.93 11.59
CA SER A 55 8.15 -3.30 11.81
C SER A 55 8.18 -1.84 11.35
N ILE A 56 7.59 -1.54 10.19
CA ILE A 56 7.49 -0.18 9.68
C ILE A 56 6.57 0.69 10.52
N ALA A 57 5.36 0.21 10.86
CA ALA A 57 4.42 0.94 11.69
C ALA A 57 5.02 1.31 13.06
N SER A 58 5.92 0.47 13.58
CA SER A 58 6.65 0.73 14.83
C SER A 58 7.76 1.77 14.68
N SER A 59 8.35 1.90 13.49
CA SER A 59 9.48 2.83 13.23
C SER A 59 9.06 4.14 12.57
N GLN A 60 7.90 4.19 11.92
CA GLN A 60 7.40 5.34 11.15
C GLN A 60 5.96 5.67 11.58
N PRO A 61 5.77 6.38 12.71
CA PRO A 61 4.44 6.66 13.25
C PRO A 61 3.60 7.62 12.40
N PHE A 62 4.21 8.27 11.40
CA PHE A 62 3.52 9.16 10.47
C PHE A 62 2.70 8.44 9.40
N VAL A 63 2.96 7.14 9.20
CA VAL A 63 2.23 6.31 8.23
C VAL A 63 1.16 5.51 8.95
N ARG A 64 -0.09 5.65 8.50
CA ARG A 64 -1.18 4.78 8.93
C ARG A 64 -1.37 3.64 7.94
N PHE A 65 -1.38 2.40 8.42
CA PHE A 65 -1.76 1.24 7.60
C PHE A 65 -3.21 0.86 7.87
N ILE A 66 -3.92 0.49 6.80
CA ILE A 66 -5.28 -0.06 6.88
C ILE A 66 -5.30 -1.40 6.14
N ASP A 67 -5.48 -2.49 6.89
CA ASP A 67 -5.67 -3.82 6.33
C ASP A 67 -7.00 -3.92 5.58
N VAL A 68 -6.96 -4.43 4.35
CA VAL A 68 -8.15 -4.83 3.60
C VAL A 68 -8.34 -6.34 3.76
N PRO A 69 -9.58 -6.81 4.00
CA PRO A 69 -9.87 -8.24 4.05
C PRO A 69 -9.41 -8.96 2.78
N GLU A 70 -8.83 -10.15 2.94
CA GLU A 70 -8.53 -11.00 1.80
C GLU A 70 -9.81 -11.38 1.07
N LEU A 71 -9.74 -11.42 -0.26
CA LEU A 71 -10.85 -11.94 -1.07
C LEU A 71 -10.97 -13.44 -0.79
N VAL A 72 -12.11 -13.84 -0.22
CA VAL A 72 -12.48 -15.24 0.05
C VAL A 72 -12.61 -16.03 -1.26
N GLU A 73 -12.99 -15.35 -2.34
CA GLU A 73 -13.10 -15.93 -3.67
C GLU A 73 -12.21 -15.15 -4.64
N LYS A 74 -11.36 -15.88 -5.39
CA LYS A 74 -10.70 -15.29 -6.56
C LYS A 74 -11.81 -14.91 -7.54
N PRO A 75 -11.98 -13.62 -7.91
CA PRO A 75 -12.90 -13.27 -8.99
C PRO A 75 -12.52 -14.14 -10.18
N ALA A 76 -13.49 -14.77 -10.83
CA ALA A 76 -13.27 -15.49 -12.07
C ALA A 76 -12.90 -14.46 -13.16
N LEU A 77 -11.69 -13.90 -13.07
CA LEU A 77 -11.08 -13.16 -14.15
C LEU A 77 -10.85 -14.21 -15.22
N GLY A 78 -11.70 -14.17 -16.25
CA GLY A 78 -11.57 -15.01 -17.43
C GLY A 78 -10.10 -15.04 -17.82
N SER A 79 -9.57 -16.25 -17.94
CA SER A 79 -8.21 -16.52 -18.37
C SER A 79 -7.78 -15.55 -19.46
N THR A 80 -6.65 -14.88 -19.24
CA THR A 80 -5.83 -14.26 -20.28
C THR A 80 -6.57 -13.29 -21.20
N GLN A 81 -6.84 -12.06 -20.75
CA GLN A 81 -6.74 -10.95 -21.69
C GLN A 81 -5.39 -10.29 -21.46
N SER A 82 -4.48 -10.57 -22.40
CA SER A 82 -3.22 -9.85 -22.56
C SER A 82 -3.50 -8.34 -22.48
N VAL A 83 -2.61 -7.59 -21.84
CA VAL A 83 -2.66 -6.11 -21.79
C VAL A 83 -2.72 -5.50 -23.21
N GLU A 84 -2.32 -6.26 -24.21
CA GLU A 84 -2.39 -5.94 -25.64
C GLU A 84 -3.81 -5.84 -26.20
N ALA A 85 -4.84 -6.31 -25.50
CA ALA A 85 -6.23 -6.23 -25.97
C ALA A 85 -6.87 -4.83 -25.77
N PHE A 86 -6.19 -3.93 -25.07
CA PHE A 86 -6.68 -2.59 -24.73
C PHE A 86 -5.85 -1.45 -25.36
N VAL A 87 -4.98 -1.76 -26.33
CA VAL A 87 -4.25 -0.77 -27.15
C VAL A 87 -4.79 -0.77 -28.57
#